data_AF-A0A072PPB2-F1
#
_entry.id   AF-A0A072PPB2-F1
#
_cell.length_a   1.000
_cell.length_b   1.000
_cell.length_c   1.000
_cell.angle_alpha   90.00
_cell.angle_beta   90.00
_cell.angle_gamma   90.00
#
_symmetry.space_group_name_H-M   'P 1'
#
loop_
_entity.id
_entity.type
_entity.pdbx_description
1 polymer ?
#
loop_
_entity_poly.entity_id
_entity_poly.type
_entity_poly.pdbx_seq_one_letter_code
_entity_poly.pdbx_strand_id
1 'polypeptide(L)'
;MAAEQPSHPNHLDPSELGTKEYRDSDADSDGGEDDHGGEEEESITERPLDPSELESWFDDVGAPAKTLAFLTDISFPLSAEYLAEHARNSNNGEHGHQATHAGLPTVLDLGTGNGSALFSLRLEGGYKGDMLGVDYSSQSIELARRLGRQYLNSSATASSSAELSVDDAASEKPGDIAFETLDLIQDDPASQPWWPKAGGFDLVLDKGTFDAISLSSSTIHDPASNNERRACELYPAKAARMVKPGGFLLITSCNWTEDEVIRWFTRPGLEQHDSVRLEIYGRIKYPVFEFAGQKGQGVASVCFRRLEEIY
;
A
#
# COMPACT_ATOMS: atom_id res chain seq x y z
N MET A 1 3.72 24.20 33.30
CA MET A 1 2.77 23.07 33.33
C MET A 1 3.24 22.12 32.24
N ALA A 2 3.66 20.90 32.60
CA ALA A 2 3.97 19.89 31.59
C ALA A 2 2.65 19.54 30.91
N ALA A 3 2.57 19.72 29.58
CA ALA A 3 1.43 19.21 28.82
C ALA A 3 1.42 17.69 29.02
N GLU A 4 0.31 17.15 29.51
CA GLU A 4 0.10 15.70 29.54
C GLU A 4 0.28 15.19 28.10
N GLN A 5 1.23 14.26 27.93
CA GLN A 5 1.36 13.55 26.66
C GLN A 5 0.02 12.82 26.42
N PRO A 6 -0.64 13.02 25.28
CA PRO A 6 -1.90 12.35 25.00
C PRO A 6 -1.68 10.83 25.05
N SER A 7 -2.59 10.11 25.72
CA SER A 7 -2.51 8.66 25.89
C SER A 7 -2.58 7.94 24.54
N HIS A 8 -1.99 6.74 24.48
CA HIS A 8 -2.12 5.86 23.31
C HIS A 8 -3.62 5.63 22.99
N PRO A 9 -4.02 5.51 21.70
CA PRO A 9 -5.41 5.27 21.33
C PRO A 9 -5.95 4.00 21.98
N ASN A 10 -7.23 4.02 22.38
CA ASN A 10 -7.94 2.83 22.84
C ASN A 10 -8.26 1.92 21.66
N HIS A 11 -8.34 0.61 21.92
CA HIS A 11 -8.80 -0.37 20.95
C HIS A 11 -10.21 -0.07 20.43
N LEU A 12 -10.42 -0.25 19.12
CA LEU A 12 -11.76 -0.32 18.54
C LEU A 12 -12.47 -1.59 19.02
N ASP A 13 -13.79 -1.50 19.18
CA ASP A 13 -14.63 -2.66 19.42
C ASP A 13 -14.65 -3.55 18.16
N PRO A 14 -14.56 -4.88 18.31
CA PRO A 14 -14.66 -5.77 17.17
C PRO A 14 -16.00 -5.65 16.43
N SER A 15 -15.97 -5.81 15.10
CA SER A 15 -17.18 -5.77 14.27
C SER A 15 -17.11 -6.77 13.12
N GLU A 16 -18.23 -7.01 12.45
CA GLU A 16 -18.31 -7.89 11.27
C GLU A 16 -17.37 -7.42 10.15
N LEU A 17 -17.11 -6.12 10.01
CA LEU A 17 -16.19 -5.57 9.00
C LEU A 17 -14.72 -6.00 9.20
N GLY A 18 -14.38 -6.51 10.38
CA GLY A 18 -13.06 -7.05 10.73
C GLY A 18 -12.99 -8.58 10.68
N THR A 19 -14.03 -9.27 10.21
CA THR A 19 -14.04 -10.73 10.05
C THR A 19 -13.56 -11.14 8.67
N LYS A 20 -13.05 -12.37 8.58
CA LYS A 20 -12.59 -12.94 7.32
C LYS A 20 -13.75 -13.10 6.34
N GLU A 21 -14.87 -13.61 6.86
CA GLU A 21 -16.06 -13.96 6.10
C GLU A 21 -16.68 -12.74 5.41
N TYR A 22 -16.68 -11.58 6.08
CA TYR A 22 -17.22 -10.35 5.52
C TYR A 22 -16.42 -9.90 4.28
N ARG A 23 -15.07 -9.88 4.34
CA ARG A 23 -14.31 -9.45 3.14
C ARG A 23 -14.27 -10.48 2.03
N ASP A 24 -14.32 -11.77 2.36
CA ASP A 24 -14.45 -12.81 1.32
C ASP A 24 -15.78 -12.60 0.55
N SER A 25 -16.88 -12.27 1.25
CA SER A 25 -18.15 -11.95 0.59
C SER A 25 -18.14 -10.64 -0.22
N ASP A 26 -17.45 -9.60 0.25
CA ASP A 26 -17.28 -8.36 -0.52
C ASP A 26 -16.44 -8.62 -1.79
N ALA A 27 -15.39 -9.43 -1.70
CA ALA A 27 -14.56 -9.78 -2.85
C ALA A 27 -15.31 -10.60 -3.90
N ASP A 28 -16.19 -11.52 -3.49
CA ASP A 28 -17.09 -12.25 -4.40
C ASP A 28 -18.08 -11.30 -5.09
N SER A 29 -18.53 -10.26 -4.38
CA SER A 29 -19.47 -9.26 -4.93
C SER A 29 -18.79 -8.35 -5.97
N ASP A 30 -17.54 -7.93 -5.74
CA ASP A 30 -16.72 -7.14 -6.69
C ASP A 30 -16.28 -7.98 -7.90
N GLY A 31 -16.24 -9.31 -7.76
CA GLY A 31 -15.90 -10.27 -8.83
C GLY A 31 -16.95 -10.41 -9.93
N GLY A 32 -18.14 -9.82 -9.76
CA GLY A 32 -19.32 -10.01 -10.61
C GLY A 32 -19.98 -11.36 -10.35
N GLU A 33 -21.32 -11.38 -10.29
CA GLU A 33 -22.10 -12.62 -10.29
C GLU A 33 -21.66 -13.48 -11.48
N ASP A 34 -20.96 -14.58 -11.20
CA ASP A 34 -20.84 -15.68 -12.16
C ASP A 34 -22.27 -16.14 -12.48
N ASP A 35 -22.73 -15.80 -13.68
CA ASP A 35 -23.97 -16.25 -14.29
C ASP A 35 -24.03 -17.77 -14.31
N HIS A 36 -24.53 -18.36 -13.23
CA HIS A 36 -25.02 -19.74 -13.22
C HIS A 36 -26.37 -19.77 -13.96
N GLY A 37 -26.33 -19.66 -15.30
CA GLY A 37 -27.56 -19.32 -16.03
C GLY A 37 -27.75 -19.75 -17.48
N GLY A 38 -26.79 -20.31 -18.22
CA GLY A 38 -27.13 -20.96 -19.51
C GLY A 38 -26.10 -20.83 -20.62
N GLU A 39 -26.05 -21.86 -21.45
CA GLU A 39 -25.30 -21.90 -22.71
C GLU A 39 -25.88 -20.90 -23.72
N GLU A 40 -25.51 -19.63 -23.66
CA GLU A 40 -25.65 -18.72 -24.81
C GLU A 40 -24.34 -17.93 -25.01
N GLU A 41 -23.61 -18.28 -26.08
CA GLU A 41 -22.51 -17.51 -26.62
C GLU A 41 -23.01 -16.14 -27.12
N GLU A 42 -23.17 -15.16 -26.23
CA GLU A 42 -23.26 -13.76 -26.65
C GLU A 42 -21.90 -13.07 -26.54
N SER A 43 -21.32 -12.86 -27.72
CA SER A 43 -20.17 -12.00 -27.99
C SER A 43 -20.42 -10.57 -27.48
N ILE A 44 -20.05 -10.29 -26.23
CA ILE A 44 -19.91 -8.91 -25.75
C ILE A 44 -18.42 -8.60 -25.66
N THR A 45 -17.92 -7.94 -26.71
CA THR A 45 -16.64 -7.23 -26.69
C THR A 45 -16.76 -6.00 -25.80
N GLU A 46 -16.91 -6.17 -24.50
CA GLU A 46 -16.79 -5.06 -23.57
C GLU A 46 -15.30 -4.75 -23.40
N ARG A 47 -14.93 -3.50 -23.68
CA ARG A 47 -13.59 -3.02 -23.33
C ARG A 47 -13.43 -3.20 -21.81
N PRO A 48 -12.25 -3.63 -21.32
CA PRO A 48 -12.00 -3.60 -19.89
C PRO A 48 -12.28 -2.19 -19.38
N LEU A 49 -13.04 -2.07 -18.28
CA LEU A 49 -13.26 -0.80 -17.56
C LEU A 49 -11.91 -0.11 -17.34
N ASP A 50 -11.81 1.21 -17.40
CA ASP A 50 -10.55 1.89 -17.09
C ASP A 50 -10.08 1.51 -15.66
N PRO A 51 -8.78 1.34 -15.35
CA PRO A 51 -8.34 1.10 -13.97
C PRO A 51 -8.88 2.10 -12.95
N SER A 52 -9.13 3.34 -13.38
CA SER A 52 -9.74 4.40 -12.57
C SER A 52 -11.24 4.25 -12.35
N GLU A 53 -11.91 3.37 -13.10
CA GLU A 53 -13.34 3.03 -12.97
C GLU A 53 -13.57 1.78 -12.10
N LEU A 54 -12.51 1.09 -11.66
CA LEU A 54 -12.62 0.02 -10.67
C LEU A 54 -13.13 0.58 -9.35
N GLU A 55 -13.95 -0.19 -8.63
CA GLU A 55 -14.29 0.17 -7.26
C GLU A 55 -13.02 0.27 -6.42
N SER A 56 -12.90 1.39 -5.73
CA SER A 56 -11.63 1.89 -5.21
C SER A 56 -11.78 2.33 -3.76
N TRP A 57 -10.71 2.16 -3.00
CA TRP A 57 -10.66 2.35 -1.57
C TRP A 57 -10.90 3.82 -1.20
N PHE A 58 -11.97 4.10 -0.47
CA PHE A 58 -12.36 5.45 -0.03
C PHE A 58 -12.45 6.46 -1.18
N ASP A 59 -13.03 6.04 -2.31
CA ASP A 59 -13.18 6.89 -3.50
C ASP A 59 -14.11 8.09 -3.28
N ASP A 60 -15.06 7.97 -2.35
CA ASP A 60 -15.98 9.03 -1.93
C ASP A 60 -15.25 10.30 -1.43
N VAL A 61 -14.03 10.15 -0.91
CA VAL A 61 -13.16 11.26 -0.49
C VAL A 61 -11.96 11.49 -1.44
N GLY A 62 -11.90 10.75 -2.55
CA GLY A 62 -10.84 10.81 -3.55
C GLY A 62 -9.47 10.35 -3.02
N ALA A 63 -9.44 9.41 -2.08
CA ALA A 63 -8.18 8.89 -1.53
C ALA A 63 -7.25 8.24 -2.55
N PRO A 64 -7.73 7.50 -3.57
CA PRO A 64 -6.87 6.93 -4.60
C PRO A 64 -6.08 7.99 -5.36
N ALA A 65 -6.77 8.97 -5.94
CA ALA A 65 -6.16 10.04 -6.72
C ALA A 65 -5.20 10.91 -5.89
N LYS A 66 -5.58 11.23 -4.64
CA LYS A 66 -4.71 12.01 -3.73
C LYS A 66 -3.46 11.23 -3.33
N THR A 67 -3.57 9.92 -3.14
CA THR A 67 -2.43 9.04 -2.85
C THR A 67 -1.48 8.96 -4.03
N LEU A 68 -2.01 8.75 -5.24
CA LEU A 68 -1.22 8.76 -6.46
C LEU A 68 -0.48 10.09 -6.60
N ALA A 69 -1.19 11.22 -6.49
CA ALA A 69 -0.59 12.56 -6.58
C ALA A 69 0.53 12.79 -5.55
N PHE A 70 0.37 12.29 -4.31
CA PHE A 70 1.42 12.39 -3.29
C PHE A 70 2.66 11.56 -3.65
N LEU A 71 2.46 10.35 -4.18
CA LEU A 71 3.54 9.41 -4.52
C LEU A 71 4.24 9.76 -5.85
N THR A 72 3.60 10.54 -6.71
CA THR A 72 4.18 10.99 -7.99
C THR A 72 4.76 12.39 -7.93
N ASP A 73 4.55 13.13 -6.84
CA ASP A 73 5.09 14.46 -6.65
C ASP A 73 6.63 14.44 -6.74
N ILE A 74 7.20 15.45 -7.38
CA ILE A 74 8.64 15.58 -7.58
C ILE A 74 9.42 15.69 -6.25
N SER A 75 8.77 16.05 -5.15
CA SER A 75 9.39 16.07 -3.82
C SER A 75 9.43 14.70 -3.15
N PHE A 76 8.67 13.71 -3.65
CA PHE A 76 8.66 12.37 -3.08
C PHE A 76 9.86 11.54 -3.58
N PRO A 77 10.70 10.93 -2.71
CA PRO A 77 12.00 10.41 -3.13
C PRO A 77 11.96 9.16 -4.01
N LEU A 78 10.78 8.54 -4.15
CA LEU A 78 10.57 7.38 -5.01
C LEU A 78 9.74 7.71 -6.26
N SER A 79 9.37 8.96 -6.49
CA SER A 79 8.63 9.35 -7.69
C SER A 79 9.54 9.26 -8.93
N ALA A 80 8.94 8.94 -10.08
CA ALA A 80 9.69 8.83 -11.34
C ALA A 80 10.43 10.12 -11.69
N GLU A 81 9.82 11.28 -11.41
CA GLU A 81 10.41 12.60 -11.66
C GLU A 81 11.59 12.88 -10.73
N TYR A 82 11.44 12.62 -9.42
CA TYR A 82 12.53 12.78 -8.45
C TYR A 82 13.75 11.95 -8.86
N LEU A 83 13.53 10.68 -9.21
CA LEU A 83 14.59 9.76 -9.60
C LEU A 83 15.27 10.19 -10.91
N ALA A 84 14.50 10.67 -11.89
CA ALA A 84 15.04 11.17 -13.15
C ALA A 84 15.91 12.43 -12.94
N GLU A 85 15.49 13.36 -12.09
CA GLU A 85 16.27 14.55 -11.75
C GLU A 85 17.56 14.20 -11.00
N HIS A 86 17.50 13.31 -10.02
CA HIS A 86 18.67 12.89 -9.25
C HIS A 86 19.68 12.09 -10.08
N ALA A 87 19.22 11.29 -11.04
CA ALA A 87 20.09 10.61 -11.99
C ALA A 87 20.82 11.60 -12.91
N ARG A 88 20.12 12.63 -13.41
CA ARG A 88 20.74 13.71 -14.24
C ARG A 88 21.79 14.50 -13.46
N ASN A 89 21.52 14.82 -12.20
CA ASN A 89 22.43 15.60 -11.36
C ASN A 89 23.66 14.78 -10.92
N SER A 90 23.50 13.49 -10.64
CA SER A 90 24.62 12.60 -10.27
C SER A 90 25.64 12.43 -11.39
N ASN A 91 25.19 12.48 -12.66
CA ASN A 91 26.07 12.39 -13.83
C ASN A 91 26.90 13.67 -14.09
N ASN A 92 26.57 14.80 -13.44
CA ASN A 92 27.23 16.10 -13.64
C ASN A 92 28.30 16.46 -12.60
N GLY A 93 28.58 15.57 -11.63
CA GLY A 93 29.77 15.62 -10.78
C GLY A 93 29.91 16.82 -9.85
N GLU A 94 29.31 16.73 -8.64
CA GLU A 94 29.77 17.45 -7.43
C GLU A 94 29.31 16.66 -6.18
N HIS A 95 30.03 16.84 -5.07
CA HIS A 95 30.15 15.89 -3.95
C HIS A 95 28.87 15.43 -3.23
N GLY A 96 28.67 14.11 -3.19
CA GLY A 96 28.49 13.31 -1.97
C GLY A 96 27.37 13.68 -0.99
N HIS A 97 26.15 13.18 -1.24
CA HIS A 97 25.28 12.60 -0.22
C HIS A 97 24.41 11.49 -0.85
N GLN A 98 24.70 10.25 -0.45
CA GLN A 98 23.93 9.00 -0.51
C GLN A 98 22.64 8.99 -1.37
N ALA A 99 22.77 8.64 -2.64
CA ALA A 99 21.70 7.95 -3.36
C ALA A 99 21.67 6.50 -2.85
N THR A 100 20.79 6.19 -1.89
CA THR A 100 20.71 4.84 -1.27
C THR A 100 19.90 3.83 -2.08
N HIS A 101 19.18 4.26 -3.12
CA HIS A 101 18.41 3.35 -3.97
C HIS A 101 19.13 3.12 -5.31
N ALA A 102 19.96 2.07 -5.36
CA ALA A 102 20.70 1.67 -6.56
C ALA A 102 19.83 0.97 -7.64
N GLY A 103 18.49 1.08 -7.56
CA GLY A 103 17.56 0.41 -8.47
C GLY A 103 16.16 1.02 -8.45
N LEU A 104 15.30 0.54 -9.36
CA LEU A 104 13.90 0.97 -9.45
C LEU A 104 13.13 0.63 -8.16
N PRO A 105 12.28 1.53 -7.64
CA PRO A 105 11.58 1.31 -6.36
C PRO A 105 10.69 0.07 -6.40
N THR A 106 10.82 -0.81 -5.41
CA THR A 106 9.92 -1.96 -5.22
C THR A 106 8.75 -1.59 -4.31
N VAL A 107 7.54 -2.01 -4.67
CA VAL A 107 6.31 -1.65 -3.96
C VAL A 107 5.62 -2.90 -3.39
N LEU A 108 5.15 -2.82 -2.15
CA LEU A 108 4.26 -3.81 -1.54
C LEU A 108 2.92 -3.16 -1.18
N ASP A 109 1.82 -3.80 -1.54
CA ASP A 109 0.48 -3.37 -1.17
C ASP A 109 -0.20 -4.38 -0.24
N LEU A 110 -0.49 -3.96 0.99
CA LEU A 110 -1.02 -4.79 2.07
C LEU A 110 -2.56 -4.74 2.06
N GLY A 111 -3.20 -5.90 1.93
CA GLY A 111 -4.65 -5.98 1.67
C GLY A 111 -4.96 -5.34 0.32
N THR A 112 -4.39 -5.93 -0.73
CA THR A 112 -4.40 -5.34 -2.07
C THR A 112 -5.78 -5.36 -2.71
N GLY A 113 -6.70 -6.21 -2.24
CA GLY A 113 -8.03 -6.36 -2.83
C GLY A 113 -7.92 -6.68 -4.31
N ASN A 114 -8.57 -5.88 -5.15
CA ASN A 114 -8.55 -6.00 -6.61
C ASN A 114 -7.25 -5.50 -7.29
N GLY A 115 -6.28 -4.96 -6.54
CA GLY A 115 -4.96 -4.57 -7.07
C GLY A 115 -4.90 -3.19 -7.75
N SER A 116 -6.01 -2.44 -7.76
CA SER A 116 -6.18 -1.13 -8.40
C SER A 116 -5.09 -0.10 -8.03
N ALA A 117 -4.63 -0.07 -6.78
CA ALA A 117 -3.55 0.82 -6.35
C ALA A 117 -2.21 0.55 -7.08
N LEU A 118 -1.85 -0.72 -7.26
CA LEU A 118 -0.63 -1.10 -7.97
C LEU A 118 -0.76 -0.81 -9.47
N PHE A 119 -1.94 -1.02 -10.06
CA PHE A 119 -2.18 -0.65 -11.46
C PHE A 119 -2.05 0.86 -11.67
N SER A 120 -2.63 1.68 -10.78
CA SER A 120 -2.54 3.14 -10.84
C SER A 120 -1.08 3.61 -10.76
N LEU A 121 -0.30 3.07 -9.81
CA LEU A 121 1.13 3.42 -9.69
C LEU A 121 1.93 3.05 -10.93
N ARG A 122 1.63 1.90 -11.55
CA ARG A 122 2.32 1.46 -12.77
C ARG A 122 1.94 2.29 -13.99
N LEU A 123 0.64 2.43 -14.24
CA LEU A 123 0.11 2.97 -15.49
C LEU A 123 0.15 4.49 -15.51
N GLU A 124 -0.13 5.14 -14.38
CA GLU A 124 -0.21 6.59 -14.26
C GLU A 124 0.96 7.16 -13.46
N GLY A 125 1.42 6.43 -12.43
CA GLY A 125 2.47 6.90 -11.53
C GLY A 125 3.91 6.72 -12.04
N GLY A 126 4.10 6.03 -13.17
CA GLY A 126 5.42 5.82 -13.77
C GLY A 126 6.36 4.93 -12.96
N TYR A 127 5.86 4.18 -11.98
CA TYR A 127 6.67 3.25 -11.20
C TYR A 127 7.04 2.02 -12.03
N LYS A 128 8.34 1.80 -12.21
CA LYS A 128 8.87 0.73 -13.07
C LYS A 128 9.48 -0.46 -12.33
N GLY A 129 9.65 -0.41 -11.01
CA GLY A 129 10.19 -1.52 -10.25
C GLY A 129 9.17 -2.64 -10.03
N ASP A 130 9.62 -3.74 -9.41
CA ASP A 130 8.77 -4.88 -9.06
C ASP A 130 7.73 -4.47 -8.02
N MET A 131 6.49 -4.93 -8.22
CA MET A 131 5.38 -4.66 -7.31
C MET A 131 4.74 -5.97 -6.87
N LEU A 132 4.33 -6.02 -5.61
CA LEU A 132 3.63 -7.16 -5.03
C LEU A 132 2.39 -6.68 -4.31
N GLY A 133 1.23 -7.23 -4.66
CA GLY A 133 0.02 -7.12 -3.86
C GLY A 133 -0.16 -8.38 -3.00
N VAL A 134 -0.52 -8.21 -1.74
CA VAL A 134 -0.87 -9.34 -0.87
C VAL A 134 -2.22 -9.16 -0.23
N ASP A 135 -2.95 -10.25 -0.09
CA ASP A 135 -4.26 -10.30 0.55
C ASP A 135 -4.45 -11.65 1.24
N TYR A 136 -5.23 -11.71 2.32
CA TYR A 136 -5.55 -13.00 2.93
C TYR A 136 -6.58 -13.77 2.10
N SER A 137 -7.39 -13.05 1.30
CA SER A 137 -8.47 -13.61 0.50
C SER A 137 -7.93 -14.12 -0.83
N SER A 138 -8.06 -15.43 -1.09
CA SER A 138 -7.65 -16.02 -2.36
C SER A 138 -8.51 -15.51 -3.53
N GLN A 139 -9.77 -15.18 -3.28
CA GLN A 139 -10.69 -14.60 -4.28
C GLN A 139 -10.20 -13.22 -4.72
N SER A 140 -9.85 -12.35 -3.77
CA SER A 140 -9.26 -11.04 -4.07
C SER A 140 -7.98 -11.16 -4.92
N ILE A 141 -7.09 -12.09 -4.57
CA ILE A 141 -5.86 -12.35 -5.33
C ILE A 141 -6.16 -12.87 -6.74
N GLU A 142 -7.19 -13.71 -6.91
CA GLU A 142 -7.60 -14.17 -8.24
C GLU A 142 -8.15 -13.03 -9.10
N LEU A 143 -9.01 -12.18 -8.52
CA LEU A 143 -9.53 -10.99 -9.17
C LEU A 143 -8.40 -10.05 -9.60
N ALA A 144 -7.48 -9.72 -8.69
CA ALA A 144 -6.34 -8.86 -9.00
C ALA A 144 -5.45 -9.44 -10.12
N ARG A 145 -5.20 -10.75 -10.12
CA ARG A 145 -4.46 -11.41 -11.22
C ARG A 145 -5.21 -11.33 -12.55
N ARG A 146 -6.55 -11.47 -12.54
CA ARG A 146 -7.39 -11.36 -13.74
C ARG A 146 -7.34 -9.95 -14.32
N LEU A 147 -7.56 -8.93 -13.48
CA LEU A 147 -7.49 -7.52 -13.85
C LEU A 147 -6.10 -7.12 -14.32
N GLY A 148 -5.04 -7.58 -13.64
CA GLY A 148 -3.66 -7.31 -14.05
C GLY A 148 -3.34 -7.82 -15.46
N ARG A 149 -3.86 -9.00 -15.84
CA ARG A 149 -3.73 -9.50 -17.23
C ARG A 149 -4.49 -8.62 -18.24
N GLN A 150 -5.63 -8.04 -17.87
CA GLN A 150 -6.38 -7.17 -18.76
C GLN A 150 -5.65 -5.83 -18.96
N TYR A 151 -5.22 -5.19 -17.88
CA TYR A 151 -4.62 -3.84 -17.94
C TYR A 151 -3.21 -3.82 -18.49
N LEU A 152 -2.35 -4.72 -18.01
CA LEU A 152 -0.93 -4.68 -18.34
C LEU A 152 -0.67 -5.19 -19.77
N ASN A 153 -1.49 -6.12 -20.28
CA ASN A 153 -1.39 -6.58 -21.66
C ASN A 153 -1.99 -5.56 -22.66
N SER A 154 -3.05 -4.85 -22.27
CA SER A 154 -3.65 -3.79 -23.10
C SER A 154 -2.70 -2.59 -23.25
N SER A 155 -1.96 -2.22 -22.19
CA SER A 155 -0.92 -1.19 -22.28
C SER A 155 0.26 -1.60 -23.19
N ALA A 156 0.69 -2.87 -23.12
CA ALA A 156 1.78 -3.39 -23.97
C ALA A 156 1.40 -3.39 -25.46
N THR A 157 0.14 -3.65 -25.80
CA THR A 157 -0.36 -3.64 -27.17
C THR A 157 -0.62 -2.23 -27.70
N ALA A 158 -1.14 -1.31 -26.88
CA ALA A 158 -1.30 0.11 -27.25
C ALA A 158 0.05 0.82 -27.50
N SER A 159 1.11 0.41 -26.79
CA SER A 159 2.47 0.95 -27.01
C SER A 159 3.12 0.44 -28.30
N SER A 160 2.56 -0.59 -28.96
CA SER A 160 3.07 -1.14 -30.22
C SER A 160 2.47 -0.49 -31.48
N SER A 161 1.44 0.34 -31.34
CA SER A 161 0.75 1.04 -32.44
C SER A 161 1.03 2.54 -32.50
N ALA A 162 1.72 3.11 -31.50
CA ALA A 162 2.25 4.47 -31.57
C ALA A 162 3.55 4.48 -32.38
N GLU A 163 3.61 5.30 -33.42
CA GLU A 163 4.68 5.33 -34.41
C GLU A 163 6.08 5.50 -33.79
N LEU A 164 7.03 4.77 -34.39
CA LEU A 164 8.47 4.80 -34.11
C LEU A 164 9.04 6.22 -34.18
N SER A 165 9.11 6.93 -33.05
CA SER A 165 10.11 7.97 -32.86
C SER A 165 11.41 7.30 -32.42
N VAL A 166 12.30 7.14 -33.38
CA VAL A 166 13.68 6.67 -33.21
C VAL A 166 14.45 7.78 -32.51
N ASP A 167 14.62 7.67 -31.18
CA ASP A 167 15.74 8.22 -30.38
C ASP A 167 15.40 8.20 -28.88
N ASP A 168 15.35 7.02 -28.26
CA ASP A 168 15.81 6.91 -26.87
C ASP A 168 16.34 5.51 -26.58
N ALA A 169 17.63 5.43 -26.27
CA ALA A 169 18.30 4.20 -25.92
C ALA A 169 18.00 3.86 -24.45
N ALA A 170 17.56 2.63 -24.20
CA ALA A 170 17.29 2.02 -22.89
C ALA A 170 15.91 2.31 -22.24
N SER A 171 14.81 2.04 -22.96
CA SER A 171 13.55 1.70 -22.26
C SER A 171 13.73 0.34 -21.56
N GLU A 172 14.26 0.36 -20.34
CA GLU A 172 14.27 -0.82 -19.47
C GLU A 172 12.83 -1.34 -19.32
N LYS A 173 12.63 -2.64 -19.57
CA LYS A 173 11.35 -3.31 -19.39
C LYS A 173 10.91 -3.08 -17.93
N PRO A 174 9.68 -2.62 -17.67
CA PRO A 174 9.16 -2.53 -16.31
C PRO A 174 9.25 -3.88 -15.60
N GLY A 175 9.50 -3.85 -14.29
CA GLY A 175 9.43 -5.00 -13.41
C GLY A 175 8.03 -5.61 -13.37
N ASP A 176 7.92 -6.78 -12.77
CA ASP A 176 6.66 -7.52 -12.76
C ASP A 176 5.70 -6.97 -11.68
N ILE A 177 4.39 -7.15 -11.88
CA ILE A 177 3.38 -7.00 -10.83
C ILE A 177 2.88 -8.40 -10.49
N ALA A 178 3.12 -8.82 -9.25
CA ALA A 178 2.68 -10.10 -8.72
C ALA A 178 1.61 -9.92 -7.64
N PHE A 179 0.85 -10.97 -7.37
CA PHE A 179 -0.18 -11.01 -6.35
C PHE A 179 -0.09 -12.34 -5.62
N GLU A 180 -0.07 -12.33 -4.28
CA GLU A 180 0.09 -13.55 -3.47
C GLU A 180 -0.81 -13.54 -2.24
N THR A 181 -1.24 -14.73 -1.80
CA THR A 181 -2.01 -14.86 -0.57
C THR A 181 -1.09 -14.75 0.66
N LEU A 182 -1.48 -13.93 1.65
CA LEU A 182 -0.79 -13.77 2.92
C LEU A 182 -1.75 -13.38 4.04
N ASP A 183 -1.80 -14.16 5.11
CA ASP A 183 -2.47 -13.76 6.35
C ASP A 183 -1.54 -12.82 7.15
N LEU A 184 -1.81 -11.52 7.09
CA LEU A 184 -1.02 -10.49 7.77
C LEU A 184 -1.08 -10.58 9.30
N ILE A 185 -1.97 -11.39 9.88
CA ILE A 185 -2.03 -11.66 11.32
C ILE A 185 -1.13 -12.85 11.64
N GLN A 186 -1.33 -13.99 10.96
CA GLN A 186 -0.73 -15.27 11.33
C GLN A 186 0.61 -15.58 10.64
N ASP A 187 0.77 -15.20 9.38
CA ASP A 187 1.93 -15.64 8.58
C ASP A 187 3.15 -14.74 8.81
N ASP A 188 4.37 -15.29 8.74
CA ASP A 188 5.58 -14.47 8.70
C ASP A 188 5.95 -14.12 7.25
N PRO A 189 5.91 -12.83 6.83
CA PRO A 189 6.27 -12.42 5.48
C PRO A 189 7.69 -12.83 5.08
N ALA A 190 8.63 -12.82 6.04
CA ALA A 190 10.04 -13.15 5.78
C ALA A 190 10.27 -14.65 5.47
N SER A 191 9.30 -15.50 5.79
CA SER A 191 9.31 -16.93 5.48
C SER A 191 8.78 -17.26 4.09
N GLN A 192 8.20 -16.28 3.39
CA GLN A 192 7.52 -16.51 2.12
C GLN A 192 8.49 -16.56 0.94
N PRO A 193 8.21 -17.36 -0.12
CA PRO A 193 9.11 -17.49 -1.27
C PRO A 193 9.36 -16.19 -2.05
N TRP A 194 8.39 -15.28 -2.02
CA TRP A 194 8.45 -13.98 -2.71
C TRP A 194 9.19 -12.90 -1.90
N TRP A 195 9.61 -13.20 -0.66
CA TRP A 195 10.26 -12.21 0.19
C TRP A 195 11.53 -11.65 -0.46
N PRO A 196 11.69 -10.32 -0.58
CA PRO A 196 12.86 -9.74 -1.23
C PRO A 196 14.16 -10.07 -0.47
N LYS A 197 15.18 -10.51 -1.21
CA LYS A 197 16.53 -10.74 -0.65
C LYS A 197 17.13 -9.49 0.02
N ALA A 198 16.70 -8.31 -0.42
CA ALA A 198 17.10 -7.02 0.14
C ALA A 198 16.45 -6.72 1.51
N GLY A 199 15.56 -7.58 2.02
CA GLY A 199 15.00 -7.45 3.37
C GLY A 199 13.84 -6.47 3.50
N GLY A 200 13.05 -6.28 2.44
CA GLY A 200 11.85 -5.44 2.44
C GLY A 200 11.60 -4.76 1.09
N PHE A 201 10.67 -3.80 1.07
CA PHE A 201 10.27 -2.99 -0.08
C PHE A 201 10.59 -1.51 0.14
N ASP A 202 10.82 -0.76 -0.94
CA ASP A 202 11.10 0.68 -0.86
C ASP A 202 9.83 1.46 -0.46
N LEU A 203 8.66 0.99 -0.90
CA LEU A 203 7.35 1.54 -0.55
C LEU A 203 6.42 0.41 -0.10
N VAL A 204 5.76 0.59 1.04
CA VAL A 204 4.69 -0.28 1.53
C VAL A 204 3.42 0.54 1.69
N LEU A 205 2.30 0.03 1.18
CA LEU A 205 0.99 0.68 1.23
C LEU A 205 0.03 -0.12 2.12
N ASP A 206 -0.75 0.58 2.93
CA ASP A 206 -1.93 0.07 3.62
C ASP A 206 -3.09 1.03 3.35
N LYS A 207 -4.21 0.47 2.87
CA LYS A 207 -5.37 1.21 2.41
C LYS A 207 -6.65 0.78 3.13
N GLY A 208 -6.56 0.62 4.46
CA GLY A 208 -7.66 0.15 5.31
C GLY A 208 -7.45 -1.25 5.88
N THR A 209 -6.29 -1.85 5.66
CA THR A 209 -5.91 -3.16 6.21
C THR A 209 -5.71 -3.06 7.71
N PHE A 210 -5.04 -2.00 8.19
CA PHE A 210 -4.93 -1.73 9.61
C PHE A 210 -6.30 -1.52 10.27
N ASP A 211 -7.26 -0.91 9.58
CA ASP A 211 -8.63 -0.75 10.07
C ASP A 211 -9.32 -2.10 10.25
N ALA A 212 -9.26 -2.96 9.22
CA ALA A 212 -9.84 -4.31 9.28
C ALA A 212 -9.23 -5.12 10.45
N ILE A 213 -7.91 -5.08 10.61
CA ILE A 213 -7.21 -5.74 11.72
C ILE A 213 -7.61 -5.12 13.07
N SER A 214 -7.81 -3.80 13.13
CA SER A 214 -8.26 -3.08 14.34
C SER A 214 -9.69 -3.40 14.73
N LEU A 215 -10.55 -3.78 13.77
CA LEU A 215 -11.92 -4.24 13.99
C LEU A 215 -12.02 -5.76 14.19
N SER A 216 -10.92 -6.50 14.07
CA SER A 216 -10.90 -7.93 14.32
C SER A 216 -10.84 -8.24 15.83
N SER A 217 -11.50 -9.32 16.25
CA SER A 217 -11.36 -9.87 17.60
C SER A 217 -10.10 -10.73 17.79
N SER A 218 -9.30 -10.91 16.73
CA SER A 218 -8.13 -11.79 16.72
C SER A 218 -7.08 -11.41 17.77
N THR A 219 -6.63 -12.41 18.53
CA THR A 219 -5.48 -12.31 19.44
C THR A 219 -4.33 -13.18 18.95
N ILE A 220 -3.10 -12.74 19.24
CA ILE A 220 -1.86 -13.45 18.95
C ILE A 220 -1.12 -13.62 20.27
N HIS A 221 -0.57 -14.81 20.52
CA HIS A 221 0.36 -15.03 21.63
C HIS A 221 1.65 -14.27 21.33
N ASP A 222 1.97 -13.28 22.16
CA ASP A 222 3.18 -12.49 22.05
C ASP A 222 4.31 -13.15 22.87
N PRO A 223 5.33 -13.74 22.23
CA PRO A 223 6.41 -14.41 22.94
C PRO A 223 7.21 -13.45 23.83
N ALA A 224 7.23 -12.15 23.51
CA ALA A 224 7.93 -11.12 24.27
C ALA A 224 7.35 -10.90 25.66
N SER A 225 6.02 -10.73 25.70
CA SER A 225 5.27 -10.43 26.92
C SER A 225 4.68 -11.68 27.58
N ASN A 226 4.71 -12.82 26.88
CA ASN A 226 4.10 -14.08 27.26
C ASN A 226 2.59 -13.96 27.56
N ASN A 227 1.89 -13.07 26.85
CA ASN A 227 0.46 -12.80 26.98
C ASN A 227 -0.21 -12.83 25.60
N GLU A 228 -1.53 -13.01 25.59
CA GLU A 228 -2.31 -12.75 24.38
C GLU A 228 -2.48 -11.24 24.18
N ARG A 229 -2.28 -10.80 22.95
CA ARG A 229 -2.43 -9.39 22.55
C ARG A 229 -3.30 -9.30 21.32
N ARG A 230 -3.99 -8.18 21.13
CA ARG A 230 -4.78 -7.99 19.92
C ARG A 230 -3.86 -7.89 18.70
N ALA A 231 -4.31 -8.43 17.57
CA ALA A 231 -3.54 -8.39 16.32
C ALA A 231 -3.12 -6.96 15.91
N CYS A 232 -4.00 -5.97 16.09
CA CYS A 232 -3.70 -4.56 15.81
C CYS A 232 -2.55 -4.00 16.66
N GLU A 233 -2.24 -4.59 17.81
CA GLU A 233 -1.09 -4.17 18.60
C GLU A 233 0.24 -4.61 18.01
N LEU A 234 0.26 -5.69 17.23
CA LEU A 234 1.49 -6.23 16.65
C LEU A 234 1.68 -5.80 15.20
N TYR A 235 0.58 -5.49 14.52
CA TYR A 235 0.58 -5.11 13.10
C TYR A 235 1.53 -3.95 12.75
N PRO A 236 1.59 -2.82 13.49
CA PRO A 236 2.46 -1.70 13.13
C PRO A 236 3.95 -2.10 13.01
N ALA A 237 4.45 -2.93 13.92
CA ALA A 237 5.83 -3.41 13.88
C ALA A 237 6.05 -4.37 12.70
N LYS A 238 5.08 -5.25 12.44
CA LYS A 238 5.10 -6.19 11.31
C LYS A 238 5.11 -5.45 9.97
N ALA A 239 4.24 -4.45 9.79
CA ALA A 239 4.21 -3.58 8.61
C ALA A 239 5.53 -2.83 8.42
N ALA A 240 6.05 -2.21 9.49
CA ALA A 240 7.29 -1.45 9.43
C ALA A 240 8.52 -2.32 9.05
N ARG A 241 8.55 -3.59 9.44
CA ARG A 241 9.59 -4.56 9.05
C ARG A 241 9.60 -4.89 7.55
N MET A 242 8.45 -4.73 6.87
CA MET A 242 8.36 -4.96 5.42
C MET A 242 8.91 -3.79 4.61
N VAL A 243 9.21 -2.67 5.25
CA VAL A 243 9.83 -1.49 4.64
C VAL A 243 11.34 -1.61 4.75
N LYS A 244 12.12 -1.37 3.69
CA LYS A 244 13.58 -1.30 3.78
C LYS A 244 14.02 -0.13 4.68
N PRO A 245 15.19 -0.19 5.34
CA PRO A 245 15.80 1.01 5.92
C PRO A 245 15.86 2.14 4.90
N GLY A 246 15.40 3.34 5.29
CA GLY A 246 15.29 4.50 4.41
C GLY A 246 14.00 4.57 3.56
N GLY A 247 13.26 3.46 3.43
CA GLY A 247 12.01 3.35 2.66
C GLY A 247 10.78 3.91 3.38
N PHE A 248 9.61 3.74 2.75
CA PHE A 248 8.37 4.42 3.15
C PHE A 248 7.22 3.46 3.42
N LEU A 249 6.39 3.82 4.40
CA LEU A 249 5.11 3.18 4.72
C LEU A 249 4.01 4.23 4.63
N LEU A 250 3.03 4.04 3.75
CA LEU A 250 1.86 4.90 3.67
C LEU A 250 0.64 4.17 4.25
N ILE A 251 0.12 4.67 5.37
CA ILE A 251 -1.11 4.17 5.98
C ILE A 251 -2.25 5.10 5.62
N THR A 252 -3.36 4.54 5.13
CA THR A 252 -4.64 5.23 4.94
C THR A 252 -5.70 4.53 5.77
N SER A 253 -6.40 5.27 6.63
CA SER A 253 -7.35 4.73 7.59
C SER A 253 -8.65 5.55 7.64
N CYS A 254 -9.79 4.88 7.75
CA CYS A 254 -11.10 5.50 7.98
C CYS A 254 -11.60 5.35 9.43
N ASN A 255 -10.97 4.52 10.26
CA ASN A 255 -11.36 4.32 11.66
C ASN A 255 -10.46 5.06 12.66
N TRP A 256 -9.31 5.57 12.22
CA TRP A 256 -8.37 6.30 13.08
C TRP A 256 -8.14 7.71 12.56
N THR A 257 -8.06 8.66 13.49
CA THR A 257 -7.61 10.03 13.16
C THR A 257 -6.13 10.05 12.80
N GLU A 258 -5.67 11.11 12.12
CA GLU A 258 -4.25 11.30 11.75
C GLU A 258 -3.31 11.13 12.97
N ASP A 259 -3.68 11.75 14.10
CA ASP A 259 -2.90 11.68 15.34
C ASP A 259 -2.88 10.27 15.96
N GLU A 260 -3.96 9.50 15.81
CA GLU A 260 -4.03 8.13 16.29
C GLU A 260 -3.20 7.19 15.42
N VAL A 261 -3.25 7.33 14.09
CA VAL A 261 -2.37 6.60 13.17
C VAL A 261 -0.90 6.89 13.51
N ILE A 262 -0.54 8.16 13.71
CA ILE A 262 0.81 8.53 14.14
C ILE A 262 1.18 7.80 15.44
N ARG A 263 0.33 7.86 16.47
CA ARG A 263 0.61 7.21 17.75
C ARG A 263 0.78 5.70 17.63
N TRP A 264 -0.03 5.02 16.81
CA TRP A 264 0.09 3.58 16.59
C TRP A 264 1.44 3.19 15.96
N PHE A 265 1.90 3.96 14.97
CA PHE A 265 3.07 3.63 14.16
C PHE A 265 4.38 4.26 14.67
N THR A 266 4.32 5.20 15.62
CA THR A 266 5.53 5.83 16.22
C THR A 266 5.61 5.64 17.74
N ARG A 267 4.86 4.70 18.32
CA ARG A 267 4.87 4.47 19.78
C ARG A 267 6.26 4.02 20.29
N PRO A 268 6.70 4.53 21.45
CA PRO A 268 7.85 3.96 22.16
C PRO A 268 7.58 2.47 22.45
N GLY A 269 8.56 1.61 22.15
CA GLY A 269 8.41 0.15 22.32
C GLY A 269 8.16 -0.61 21.03
N LEU A 270 7.83 0.05 19.91
CA LEU A 270 7.95 -0.55 18.57
C LEU A 270 9.41 -1.03 18.33
N GLU A 271 10.36 -0.31 18.91
CA GLU A 271 11.82 -0.52 18.83
C GLU A 271 12.33 -1.64 19.74
N GLN A 272 11.58 -2.06 20.77
CA GLN A 272 12.09 -2.94 21.84
C GLN A 272 12.32 -4.38 21.39
N HIS A 273 11.75 -4.80 20.26
CA HIS A 273 11.97 -6.13 19.69
C HIS A 273 12.80 -6.13 18.39
N ASP A 274 12.68 -5.09 17.56
CA ASP A 274 13.09 -5.22 16.14
C ASP A 274 13.90 -4.03 15.59
N SER A 275 14.38 -3.10 16.44
CA SER A 275 15.15 -1.90 16.02
C SER A 275 14.52 -1.06 14.89
N VAL A 276 13.22 -1.21 14.64
CA VAL A 276 12.49 -0.45 13.61
C VAL A 276 11.93 0.83 14.20
N ARG A 277 12.33 1.96 13.62
CA ARG A 277 11.81 3.28 13.96
C ARG A 277 11.23 3.95 12.73
N LEU A 278 10.00 4.43 12.87
CA LEU A 278 9.29 5.20 11.87
C LEU A 278 9.25 6.68 12.28
N GLU A 279 9.49 7.57 11.34
CA GLU A 279 9.24 9.00 11.48
C GLU A 279 8.21 9.46 10.45
N ILE A 280 7.48 10.54 10.76
CA ILE A 280 6.49 11.07 9.84
C ILE A 280 7.22 11.77 8.69
N TYR A 281 6.97 11.31 7.47
CA TYR A 281 7.49 11.92 6.25
C TYR A 281 6.47 12.91 5.64
N GLY A 282 5.20 12.51 5.55
CA GLY A 282 4.18 13.30 4.86
C GLY A 282 2.76 12.98 5.30
N ARG A 283 1.83 13.82 4.88
CA ARG A 283 0.39 13.70 5.20
C ARG A 283 -0.43 14.07 3.97
N ILE A 284 -1.48 13.32 3.71
CA ILE A 284 -2.44 13.65 2.65
C ILE A 284 -3.63 14.36 3.29
N LYS A 285 -4.00 15.52 2.74
CA LYS A 285 -5.11 16.32 3.26
C LYS A 285 -6.42 16.00 2.52
N TYR A 286 -7.45 15.72 3.31
CA TYR A 286 -8.79 15.41 2.84
C TYR A 286 -9.77 16.52 3.24
N PRO A 287 -10.94 16.61 2.58
CA PRO A 287 -12.01 17.50 3.02
C PRO A 287 -12.36 17.24 4.49
N VAL A 288 -12.52 18.33 5.24
CA VAL A 288 -12.92 18.28 6.66
C VAL A 288 -14.40 18.67 6.72
N PHE A 289 -15.20 17.80 7.32
CA PHE A 289 -16.61 18.07 7.61
C PHE A 289 -16.69 18.78 8.96
N GLU A 290 -17.42 19.90 9.02
CA GLU A 290 -17.67 20.61 10.28
C GLU A 290 -19.15 20.49 10.64
N PHE A 291 -19.45 19.85 11.77
CA PHE A 291 -20.80 19.74 12.30
C PHE A 291 -20.82 20.18 13.75
N ALA A 292 -21.68 21.14 14.09
CA ALA A 292 -21.81 21.71 15.44
C ALA A 292 -20.48 22.19 16.07
N GLY A 293 -19.56 22.70 15.25
CA GLY A 293 -18.24 23.17 15.68
C GLY A 293 -17.20 22.06 15.90
N GLN A 294 -17.55 20.79 15.66
CA GLN A 294 -16.62 19.68 15.62
C GLN A 294 -16.19 19.42 14.17
N LYS A 295 -14.87 19.33 13.97
CA LYS A 295 -14.26 19.00 12.68
C LYS A 295 -13.95 17.51 12.64
N GLY A 296 -14.50 16.81 11.67
CA GLY A 296 -14.24 15.40 11.38
C GLY A 296 -13.65 15.24 10.00
N GLN A 297 -12.77 14.26 9.84
CA GLN A 297 -12.21 13.87 8.55
C GLN A 297 -12.51 12.38 8.38
N GLY A 298 -13.14 11.99 7.28
CA GLY A 298 -13.58 10.60 7.08
C GLY A 298 -12.43 9.61 6.89
N VAL A 299 -11.26 10.11 6.46
CA VAL A 299 -10.06 9.31 6.18
C VAL A 299 -8.81 10.08 6.59
N ALA A 300 -7.82 9.41 7.17
CA ALA A 300 -6.49 9.93 7.45
C ALA A 300 -5.43 9.13 6.68
N SER A 301 -4.53 9.83 5.98
CA SER A 301 -3.34 9.18 5.39
C SER A 301 -2.04 9.82 5.85
N VAL A 302 -1.16 8.97 6.37
CA VAL A 302 0.15 9.36 6.92
C VAL A 302 1.23 8.51 6.27
N CYS A 303 2.20 9.19 5.67
CA CYS A 303 3.40 8.58 5.14
C CYS A 303 4.50 8.63 6.20
N PHE A 304 5.09 7.48 6.50
CA PHE A 304 6.21 7.33 7.41
C PHE A 304 7.46 6.94 6.62
N ARG A 305 8.63 7.39 7.09
CA ARG A 305 9.93 6.89 6.65
C ARG A 305 10.51 5.97 7.71
N ARG A 306 11.00 4.80 7.31
CA ARG A 306 11.80 3.92 8.17
C ARG A 306 13.20 4.49 8.29
N LEU A 307 13.66 4.74 9.50
CA LEU A 307 15.01 5.23 9.74
C LEU A 307 16.07 4.16 9.46
N GLU A 308 17.22 4.59 8.96
CA GLU A 308 18.39 3.75 8.82
C GLU A 308 18.97 3.42 10.21
N GLU A 309 19.46 2.19 10.39
CA GLU A 309 20.17 1.81 11.61
C GLU A 309 21.49 2.58 11.67
N ILE A 310 21.64 3.46 12.68
CA ILE A 310 22.91 4.14 12.95
C ILE A 310 23.80 3.13 13.69
N TYR A 311 24.73 2.51 12.96
CA TYR A 311 25.78 1.64 13.53
C TYR A 311 26.95 2.45 14.10
#